data_AF-A9E6A1-F1
#
_entry.id   AF-A9E6A1-F1
#
_cell.length_a   1.000
_cell.length_b   1.000
_cell.length_c   1.000
_cell.angle_alpha   90.00
_cell.angle_beta   90.00
_cell.angle_gamma   90.00
#
_symmetry.space_group_name_H-M   'P 1'
#
loop_
_entity.id
_entity.type
_entity.pdbx_description
1 polymer ?
#
loop_
_entity_poly.entity_id
_entity_poly.type
_entity_poly.pdbx_seq_one_letter_code
_entity_poly.pdbx_strand_id
1 'polypeptide(L)'
;MTNLKTVVIDNAFKFEKHTVQIDLSEQTLGNLSYARNPEYKEQTLMLNVLQEGKASLYAYVDEEKKAFYYKKESDTLTPLVYKIYTNEKRSILYNKRYQQQLLTEFTCETISEKTVVKVDYNAGDLTSFFRKYNECHGGNVVEFRKKKKGTFHLKAKAGMYNSKADADLALATFF
;
A
#
# COMPACT_ATOMS: atom_id res chain seq x y z
N MET A 1 -16.18 19.85 -17.65
CA MET A 1 -15.36 19.44 -16.50
C MET A 1 -15.29 17.92 -16.48
N THR A 2 -14.12 17.35 -16.74
CA THR A 2 -13.93 15.89 -16.81
C THR A 2 -13.86 15.33 -15.39
N ASN A 3 -14.93 14.67 -14.93
CA ASN A 3 -14.98 14.05 -13.61
C ASN A 3 -14.22 12.70 -13.69
N LEU A 4 -12.89 12.75 -13.56
CA LEU A 4 -12.03 11.58 -13.59
C LEU A 4 -12.30 10.70 -12.37
N LYS A 5 -12.91 9.54 -12.60
CA LYS A 5 -13.23 8.54 -11.58
C LYS A 5 -12.08 7.56 -11.34
N THR A 6 -11.35 7.21 -12.40
CA THR A 6 -10.31 6.19 -12.37
C THR A 6 -9.22 6.53 -13.39
N VAL A 7 -7.97 6.25 -13.06
CA VAL A 7 -6.82 6.28 -13.98
C VAL A 7 -6.12 4.92 -13.89
N VAL A 8 -5.96 4.23 -15.02
CA VAL A 8 -5.30 2.92 -15.07
C VAL A 8 -4.18 2.97 -16.10
N ILE A 9 -3.00 2.51 -15.69
CA ILE A 9 -1.93 2.08 -16.58
C ILE A 9 -1.69 0.61 -16.27
N ASP A 10 -2.09 -0.24 -17.20
CA ASP A 10 -2.02 -1.69 -17.05
C ASP A 10 -0.62 -2.15 -16.62
N ASN A 11 -0.58 -3.05 -15.64
CA ASN A 11 0.66 -3.60 -15.06
C ASN A 11 1.65 -2.55 -14.49
N ALA A 12 1.19 -1.32 -14.20
CA ALA A 12 2.02 -0.30 -13.59
C ALA A 12 1.35 0.36 -12.38
N PHE A 13 0.26 1.11 -12.59
CA PHE A 13 -0.41 1.89 -11.54
C PHE A 13 -1.90 2.02 -11.82
N LYS A 14 -2.70 2.02 -10.75
CA LYS A 14 -4.14 2.28 -10.82
C LYS A 14 -4.50 3.26 -9.72
N PHE A 15 -5.31 4.25 -10.06
CA PHE A 15 -5.82 5.25 -9.13
C PHE A 15 -7.34 5.32 -9.22
N GLU A 16 -8.00 5.44 -8.07
CA GLU A 16 -9.45 5.58 -7.98
C GLU A 16 -9.82 6.74 -7.07
N LYS A 17 -10.78 7.55 -7.52
CA LYS A 17 -11.33 8.65 -6.74
C LYS A 17 -12.38 8.11 -5.77
N HIS A 18 -12.18 8.32 -4.48
CA HIS A 18 -13.06 7.86 -3.42
C HIS A 18 -13.29 8.94 -2.37
N THR A 19 -14.49 8.98 -1.79
CA THR A 19 -14.76 9.76 -0.58
C THR A 19 -14.53 8.87 0.63
N VAL A 20 -13.57 9.25 1.48
CA VAL A 20 -13.11 8.44 2.62
C VAL A 20 -12.88 9.30 3.85
N GLN A 21 -12.83 8.64 5.01
CA GLN A 21 -12.37 9.26 6.25
C GLN A 21 -10.84 9.33 6.27
N ILE A 22 -10.29 10.54 6.29
CA ILE A 22 -8.85 10.78 6.44
C ILE A 22 -8.55 11.37 7.82
N ASP A 23 -7.51 10.86 8.48
CA ASP A 23 -7.04 11.38 9.76
C ASP A 23 -6.33 12.73 9.53
N LEU A 24 -6.84 13.79 10.16
CA LEU A 24 -6.23 15.12 10.12
C LEU A 24 -5.44 15.46 11.39
N SER A 25 -5.23 14.49 12.27
CA SER A 25 -4.34 14.69 13.41
C SER A 25 -2.93 15.06 12.98
N GLU A 26 -2.31 15.93 13.79
CA GLU A 26 -0.94 16.38 13.62
C GLU A 26 0.05 15.21 13.69
N GLN A 27 0.96 15.14 12.71
CA GLN A 27 1.98 14.09 12.59
C GLN A 27 3.40 14.63 12.80
N THR A 28 3.57 15.95 12.88
CA THR A 28 4.84 16.60 13.20
C THR A 28 5.25 16.26 14.63
N LEU A 29 6.46 15.71 14.80
CA LEU A 29 6.96 15.25 16.09
C LEU A 29 6.93 16.33 17.19
N GLY A 30 7.09 17.60 16.82
CA GLY A 30 7.04 18.73 17.75
C GLY A 30 5.64 19.10 18.23
N ASN A 31 4.58 18.69 17.51
CA ASN A 31 3.21 19.14 17.71
C ASN A 31 2.22 17.97 17.91
N LEU A 32 2.71 16.77 18.25
CA LEU A 32 1.86 15.58 18.42
C LEU A 32 0.72 15.82 19.43
N SER A 33 -0.48 15.39 19.05
CA SER A 33 -1.67 15.42 19.90
C SER A 33 -1.57 14.41 21.05
N TYR A 34 -2.24 14.70 22.18
CA TYR A 34 -2.44 13.73 23.27
C TYR A 34 -3.51 12.67 22.95
N ALA A 35 -4.37 12.92 21.96
CA ALA A 35 -5.47 12.03 21.64
C ALA A 35 -4.96 10.77 20.94
N ARG A 36 -5.27 9.59 21.48
CA ARG A 36 -4.90 8.30 20.85
C ARG A 36 -5.67 8.02 19.56
N ASN A 37 -6.91 8.48 19.48
CA ASN A 37 -7.79 8.20 18.34
C ASN A 37 -7.54 9.19 17.19
N PRO A 38 -7.69 8.76 15.93
CA PRO A 38 -7.69 9.63 14.75
C PRO A 38 -8.76 10.73 14.83
N GLU A 39 -8.46 11.87 14.21
CA GLU A 39 -9.39 12.98 14.01
C GLU A 39 -9.88 12.95 12.57
N TYR A 40 -10.88 12.11 12.31
CA TYR A 40 -11.36 11.86 10.96
C TYR A 40 -12.15 13.04 10.40
N LYS A 41 -11.88 13.34 9.13
CA LYS A 41 -12.72 14.17 8.28
C LYS A 41 -12.97 13.48 6.96
N GLU A 42 -14.18 13.62 6.45
CA GLU A 42 -14.52 13.12 5.12
C GLU A 42 -13.86 13.99 4.05
N GLN A 43 -13.13 13.37 3.14
CA GLN A 43 -12.53 14.03 1.98
C GLN A 43 -12.58 13.12 0.75
N THR A 44 -12.70 13.75 -0.42
CA THR A 44 -12.57 13.05 -1.70
C THR A 44 -11.12 13.05 -2.15
N LEU A 45 -10.52 11.87 -2.20
CA LEU A 45 -9.10 11.66 -2.50
C LEU A 45 -8.93 10.77 -3.73
N MET A 46 -7.79 10.92 -4.40
CA MET A 46 -7.33 9.98 -5.42
C MET A 46 -6.44 8.93 -4.73
N LEU A 47 -6.94 7.70 -4.59
CA LEU A 47 -6.24 6.62 -3.91
C LEU A 47 -5.51 5.74 -4.92
N ASN A 48 -4.25 5.41 -4.65
CA ASN A 48 -3.51 4.39 -5.38
C ASN A 48 -4.03 3.00 -4.99
N VAL A 49 -4.49 2.22 -5.96
CA VAL A 49 -4.89 0.84 -5.77
C VAL A 49 -3.64 -0.01 -5.79
N LEU A 50 -3.25 -0.59 -4.65
CA LEU A 50 -2.06 -1.42 -4.55
C LEU A 50 -2.35 -2.86 -4.96
N GLN A 51 -3.52 -3.36 -4.59
CA GLN A 51 -3.92 -4.74 -4.82
C GLN A 51 -5.44 -4.87 -4.89
N GLU A 52 -5.94 -5.66 -5.83
CA GLU A 52 -7.34 -6.05 -5.95
C GLU A 52 -7.52 -7.56 -5.74
N GLY A 53 -8.63 -7.92 -5.12
CA GLY A 53 -9.03 -9.31 -4.85
C GLY A 53 -10.22 -9.36 -3.90
N LYS A 54 -10.38 -10.47 -3.18
CA LYS A 54 -11.46 -10.63 -2.17
C LYS A 54 -11.43 -9.52 -1.11
N ALA A 55 -10.23 -9.11 -0.72
CA ALA A 55 -9.97 -7.82 -0.13
C ALA A 55 -9.01 -7.01 -1.01
N SER A 56 -9.33 -5.74 -1.18
CA SER A 56 -8.52 -4.80 -1.95
C SER A 56 -7.81 -3.83 -1.02
N LEU A 57 -6.57 -3.47 -1.35
CA LEU A 57 -5.72 -2.56 -0.58
C LEU A 57 -5.44 -1.31 -1.39
N TYR A 58 -5.61 -0.17 -0.75
CA TYR A 58 -5.44 1.16 -1.31
C TYR A 58 -4.47 1.96 -0.45
N ALA A 59 -3.82 2.95 -1.05
CA ALA A 59 -2.93 3.87 -0.38
C ALA A 59 -3.21 5.31 -0.79
N TYR A 60 -3.08 6.21 0.17
CA TYR A 60 -2.96 7.64 -0.04
C TYR A 60 -1.58 8.08 0.44
N VAL A 61 -0.89 8.87 -0.37
CA VAL A 61 0.41 9.44 -0.04
C VAL A 61 0.44 10.87 -0.56
N ASP A 62 0.71 11.82 0.34
CA ASP A 62 1.13 13.17 0.01
C ASP A 62 2.48 13.48 0.68
N GLU A 63 2.89 14.74 0.72
CA GLU A 63 4.17 15.16 1.28
C GLU A 63 4.29 14.88 2.79
N GLU A 64 3.16 14.88 3.52
CA GLU A 64 3.14 14.84 4.98
C GLU A 64 2.49 13.55 5.53
N LYS A 65 1.64 12.91 4.74
CA LYS A 65 0.74 11.86 5.20
C LYS A 65 0.78 10.64 4.30
N LYS A 66 0.77 9.49 4.97
CA LYS A 66 0.63 8.18 4.37
C LYS A 66 -0.46 7.42 5.09
N ALA A 67 -1.49 7.03 4.35
CA ALA A 67 -2.63 6.29 4.87
C ALA A 67 -2.94 5.08 3.99
N PHE A 68 -3.40 4.00 4.60
CA PHE A 68 -3.83 2.80 3.89
C PHE A 68 -5.29 2.53 4.19
N TYR A 69 -5.97 2.02 3.17
CA TYR A 69 -7.39 1.71 3.24
C TYR A 69 -7.62 0.32 2.67
N TYR A 70 -8.64 -0.36 3.17
CA TYR A 70 -9.07 -1.62 2.60
C TYR A 70 -10.55 -1.60 2.26
N LYS A 71 -10.90 -2.46 1.32
CA LYS A 71 -12.27 -2.76 0.95
C LYS A 71 -12.44 -4.28 0.97
N LYS A 72 -13.39 -4.77 1.75
CA LYS A 72 -13.72 -6.21 1.88
C LYS A 72 -15.24 -6.36 1.90
N GLU A 73 -15.78 -7.12 0.95
CA GLU A 73 -17.22 -7.50 0.80
C GLU A 73 -18.23 -6.34 0.66
N SER A 74 -17.93 -5.16 1.18
CA SER A 74 -18.67 -3.92 1.06
C SER A 74 -18.05 -2.99 0.01
N ASP A 75 -18.82 -2.00 -0.43
CA ASP A 75 -18.31 -0.93 -1.29
C ASP A 75 -17.66 0.24 -0.53
N THR A 76 -17.58 0.14 0.80
CA THR A 76 -17.02 1.18 1.66
C THR A 76 -15.53 0.94 1.92
N LEU A 77 -14.72 1.99 1.77
CA LEU A 77 -13.31 1.97 2.14
C LEU A 77 -13.13 2.27 3.62
N THR A 78 -12.43 1.38 4.32
CA THR A 78 -12.13 1.52 5.74
C THR A 78 -10.65 1.83 5.94
N PRO A 79 -10.28 2.87 6.71
CA PRO A 79 -8.89 3.17 7.02
C PRO A 79 -8.27 2.10 7.93
N LEU A 80 -7.02 1.73 7.65
CA LEU A 80 -6.16 1.00 8.58
C LEU A 80 -5.62 2.00 9.60
N VAL A 81 -6.00 1.83 10.87
CA VAL A 81 -5.76 2.83 11.90
C VAL A 81 -4.32 2.78 12.40
N TYR A 82 -3.53 3.77 11.98
CA TYR A 82 -2.20 4.05 12.49
C TYR A 82 -2.07 5.53 12.82
N LYS A 83 -1.78 5.84 14.08
CA LYS A 83 -1.59 7.23 14.54
C LYS A 83 -0.42 7.32 15.51
N ILE A 84 0.39 8.35 15.34
CA ILE A 84 1.39 8.79 16.32
C ILE A 84 0.77 9.84 17.24
N TYR A 85 1.06 9.72 18.53
CA TYR A 85 0.54 10.63 19.56
C TYR A 85 1.54 10.74 20.71
N THR A 86 1.31 11.68 21.63
CA THR A 86 2.18 11.88 22.80
C THR A 86 1.43 11.80 24.12
N ASN A 87 2.18 11.79 25.22
CA ASN A 87 1.67 11.83 26.59
C ASN A 87 2.30 13.01 27.35
N GLU A 88 1.87 13.24 28.58
CA GLU A 88 2.40 14.31 29.44
C GLU A 88 3.93 14.27 29.60
N LYS A 89 4.54 13.08 29.46
CA LYS A 89 5.99 12.87 29.52
C LYS A 89 6.70 13.10 28.18
N ARG A 90 6.01 13.63 27.16
CA ARG A 90 6.50 13.82 25.79
C ARG A 90 7.08 12.57 25.13
N SER A 91 6.61 11.39 25.53
CA SER A 91 6.99 10.14 24.88
C SER A 91 6.24 9.98 23.56
N ILE A 92 6.87 9.43 22.53
CA ILE A 92 6.21 9.09 21.27
C ILE A 92 5.50 7.74 21.43
N LEU A 93 4.20 7.73 21.21
CA LEU A 93 3.34 6.56 21.32
C LEU A 93 2.63 6.29 20.00
N TYR A 94 2.18 5.04 19.82
CA TYR A 94 1.61 4.57 18.58
C TYR A 94 0.28 3.88 18.81
N ASN A 95 -0.75 4.35 18.12
CA ASN A 95 -1.99 3.62 17.95
C ASN A 95 -1.84 2.68 16.75
N LYS A 96 -1.50 1.40 17.00
CA LYS A 96 -1.36 0.35 15.98
C LYS A 96 -2.64 -0.46 15.78
N ARG A 97 -3.81 0.16 15.89
CA ARG A 97 -5.12 -0.54 15.81
C ARG A 97 -5.32 -1.29 14.49
N TYR A 98 -4.64 -0.89 13.41
CA TYR A 98 -4.62 -1.65 12.16
C TYR A 98 -4.27 -3.14 12.38
N GLN A 99 -3.35 -3.49 13.27
CA GLN A 99 -3.00 -4.88 13.53
C GLN A 99 -4.20 -5.66 14.11
N GLN A 100 -4.99 -5.03 14.99
CA GLN A 100 -6.23 -5.63 15.46
C GLN A 100 -7.23 -5.81 14.31
N GLN A 101 -7.40 -4.80 13.45
CA GLN A 101 -8.28 -4.90 12.27
C GLN A 101 -7.86 -6.06 11.36
N LEU A 102 -6.55 -6.18 11.08
CA LEU A 102 -5.99 -7.28 10.29
C LEU A 102 -6.30 -8.65 10.90
N LEU A 103 -6.20 -8.79 12.23
CA LEU A 103 -6.47 -10.05 12.91
C LEU A 103 -7.96 -10.40 12.96
N THR A 104 -8.83 -9.42 13.23
CA THR A 104 -10.26 -9.68 13.46
C THR A 104 -11.07 -9.75 12.18
N GLU A 105 -10.68 -9.01 11.14
CA GLU A 105 -11.48 -8.88 9.93
C GLU A 105 -10.99 -9.78 8.78
N PHE A 106 -9.76 -10.32 8.85
CA PHE A 106 -9.14 -11.11 7.78
C PHE A 106 -8.82 -12.53 8.24
N THR A 107 -9.84 -13.23 8.73
CA THR A 107 -9.73 -14.62 9.17
C THR A 107 -9.32 -15.55 8.04
N CYS A 108 -8.27 -16.32 8.24
CA CYS A 108 -7.78 -17.37 7.33
C CYS A 108 -6.89 -18.32 8.14
N GLU A 109 -6.82 -19.60 7.77
CA GLU A 109 -5.97 -20.60 8.45
C GLU A 109 -4.48 -20.23 8.48
N THR A 110 -4.00 -19.47 7.48
CA THR A 110 -2.60 -19.02 7.38
C THR A 110 -2.31 -17.73 8.14
N ILE A 111 -3.33 -17.04 8.64
CA ILE A 111 -3.22 -15.76 9.34
C ILE A 111 -3.36 -16.01 10.85
N SER A 112 -2.25 -15.84 11.56
CA SER A 112 -2.19 -15.94 13.02
C SER A 112 -1.80 -14.59 13.63
N GLU A 113 -2.06 -14.42 14.93
CA GLU A 113 -1.58 -13.26 15.69
C GLU A 113 -0.07 -13.05 15.51
N LYS A 114 0.72 -14.13 15.54
CA LYS A 114 2.18 -14.09 15.32
C LYS A 114 2.56 -13.55 13.94
N THR A 115 1.73 -13.79 12.93
CA THR A 115 1.92 -13.25 11.58
C THR A 115 1.59 -11.76 11.58
N VAL A 116 0.47 -11.37 12.18
CA VAL A 116 -0.05 -9.99 12.17
C VAL A 116 0.84 -9.02 12.95
N VAL A 117 1.39 -9.40 14.09
CA VAL A 117 2.27 -8.55 14.91
C VAL A 117 3.54 -8.14 14.14
N LYS A 118 3.95 -8.92 13.14
CA LYS A 118 5.11 -8.65 12.28
C LYS A 118 4.78 -7.81 11.04
N VAL A 119 3.51 -7.50 10.80
CA VAL A 119 3.10 -6.64 9.68
C VAL A 119 3.30 -5.20 10.14
N ASP A 120 4.28 -4.51 9.54
CA ASP A 120 4.47 -3.09 9.75
C ASP A 120 3.52 -2.25 8.89
N TYR A 121 3.30 -1.00 9.30
CA TYR A 121 2.42 -0.05 8.60
C TYR A 121 3.11 0.55 7.36
N ASN A 122 3.45 -0.30 6.40
CA ASN A 122 4.05 0.09 5.13
C ASN A 122 3.43 -0.70 3.97
N ALA A 123 3.61 -0.19 2.74
CA ALA A 123 2.94 -0.73 1.57
C ALA A 123 3.38 -2.18 1.28
N GLY A 124 4.67 -2.51 1.47
CA GLY A 124 5.20 -3.83 1.14
C GLY A 124 4.63 -4.93 2.03
N ASP A 125 4.61 -4.69 3.35
CA ASP A 125 4.11 -5.66 4.32
C ASP A 125 2.60 -5.79 4.26
N LEU A 126 1.88 -4.66 4.12
CA LEU A 126 0.42 -4.67 3.94
C LEU A 126 0.03 -5.38 2.64
N THR A 127 0.64 -5.07 1.49
CA THR A 127 0.39 -5.81 0.24
C THR A 127 0.66 -7.30 0.42
N SER A 128 1.77 -7.67 1.08
CA SER A 128 2.09 -9.08 1.32
C SER A 128 1.09 -9.78 2.23
N PHE A 129 0.54 -9.08 3.23
CA PHE A 129 -0.53 -9.59 4.08
C PHE A 129 -1.83 -9.80 3.27
N PHE A 130 -2.26 -8.79 2.51
CA PHE A 130 -3.48 -8.86 1.71
C PHE A 130 -3.40 -9.93 0.61
N ARG A 131 -2.21 -10.15 0.03
CA ARG A 131 -1.97 -11.24 -0.93
C ARG A 131 -2.26 -12.60 -0.29
N LYS A 132 -1.68 -12.88 0.89
CA LYS A 132 -1.93 -14.12 1.63
C LYS A 132 -3.41 -14.33 1.94
N TYR A 133 -4.10 -13.26 2.36
CA TYR A 133 -5.54 -13.32 2.62
C TYR A 133 -6.33 -13.68 1.36
N ASN A 134 -6.04 -13.03 0.23
CA ASN A 134 -6.76 -13.25 -1.02
C ASN A 134 -6.49 -14.64 -1.61
N GLU A 135 -5.24 -15.12 -1.55
CA GLU A 135 -4.85 -16.47 -1.97
C GLU A 135 -5.61 -17.54 -1.16
N CYS A 136 -5.75 -17.34 0.15
CA CYS A 136 -6.52 -18.22 1.04
C CYS A 136 -8.00 -18.35 0.67
N HIS A 137 -8.58 -17.31 0.08
CA HIS A 137 -10.00 -17.27 -0.31
C HIS A 137 -10.20 -17.53 -1.82
N GLY A 138 -9.18 -18.07 -2.51
CA GLY A 138 -9.25 -18.49 -3.91
C GLY A 138 -9.58 -17.36 -4.89
N GLY A 139 -9.25 -16.11 -4.54
CA GLY A 139 -9.52 -14.95 -5.39
C GLY A 139 -8.42 -14.70 -6.41
N ASN A 140 -8.80 -14.23 -7.60
CA ASN A 140 -7.83 -13.61 -8.52
C ASN A 140 -7.22 -12.38 -7.85
N VAL A 141 -5.89 -12.33 -7.76
CA VAL A 141 -5.15 -11.21 -7.20
C VAL A 141 -4.53 -10.40 -8.34
N VAL A 142 -4.84 -9.11 -8.38
CA VAL A 142 -4.19 -8.16 -9.29
C VAL A 142 -3.38 -7.19 -8.44
N GLU A 143 -2.05 -7.21 -8.60
CA GLU A 143 -1.16 -6.26 -7.94
C GLU A 143 -0.73 -5.17 -8.91
N PHE A 144 -0.81 -3.91 -8.47
CA PHE A 144 -0.35 -2.76 -9.23
C PHE A 144 0.99 -2.29 -8.67
N ARG A 145 2.05 -2.59 -9.41
CA ARG A 145 3.41 -2.20 -9.07
C ARG A 145 4.19 -1.97 -10.35
N LYS A 146 4.96 -0.87 -10.40
CA LYS A 146 6.02 -0.69 -11.40
C LYS A 146 6.98 -1.88 -11.29
N LYS A 147 7.05 -2.70 -12.34
CA LYS A 147 8.08 -3.74 -12.43
C LYS A 147 9.44 -3.04 -12.27
N LYS A 148 10.24 -3.45 -11.29
CA LYS A 148 11.65 -3.02 -11.24
C LYS A 148 12.26 -3.45 -12.57
N LYS A 149 12.95 -2.56 -13.29
CA LYS A 149 13.81 -2.96 -14.41
C LYS A 149 14.75 -4.02 -13.84
N GLY A 150 14.53 -5.28 -14.19
CA GLY A 150 15.39 -6.36 -13.73
C GLY A 150 16.74 -6.22 -14.41
N THR A 151 17.83 -6.31 -13.65
CA THR A 151 19.11 -6.67 -14.24
C THR A 151 18.99 -8.13 -14.64
N PHE A 152 18.86 -8.39 -15.95
CA PHE A 152 18.94 -9.74 -16.48
C PHE A 152 20.43 -10.13 -16.49
N HIS A 153 20.86 -10.98 -15.56
CA HIS A 153 22.19 -11.58 -15.63
C HIS A 153 22.14 -12.72 -16.66
N LEU A 154 22.19 -12.38 -17.94
CA LEU A 154 22.34 -13.34 -19.03
C LEU A 154 23.73 -13.99 -18.91
N LYS A 155 23.79 -15.16 -18.28
CA LYS A 155 24.93 -16.08 -18.45
C LYS A 155 24.80 -16.75 -19.81
N ALA A 156 25.20 -16.05 -20.87
CA ALA A 156 25.38 -16.66 -22.17
C ALA A 156 26.62 -17.57 -22.12
N LYS A 157 26.42 -18.89 -22.07
CA LYS A 157 27.47 -19.82 -22.52
C LYS A 157 27.47 -19.78 -24.04
N ALA A 158 28.16 -18.79 -24.62
CA ALA A 158 28.39 -18.74 -26.05
C ALA A 158 29.42 -19.80 -26.42
N GLY A 159 28.95 -20.97 -26.88
CA GLY A 159 29.72 -21.79 -27.81
C GLY A 159 29.87 -20.99 -29.10
N MET A 160 31.10 -20.87 -29.58
CA MET A 160 31.46 -20.13 -30.80
C MET A 160 30.47 -20.41 -31.92
N TYR A 161 29.83 -19.39 -32.50
CA TYR A 161 29.77 -19.07 -33.94
C TYR A 161 29.21 -17.64 -34.11
N ASN A 162 29.70 -16.93 -35.11
CA ASN A 162 29.76 -15.47 -35.21
C ASN A 162 28.40 -14.76 -35.36
N SER A 163 28.18 -13.71 -34.57
CA SER A 163 27.41 -12.53 -34.99
C SER A 163 27.68 -11.33 -34.07
N LYS A 164 28.21 -10.23 -34.62
CA LYS A 164 28.22 -8.93 -33.96
C LYS A 164 26.81 -8.34 -34.02
N ALA A 165 26.23 -8.02 -32.88
CA ALA A 165 25.08 -7.12 -32.79
C ALA A 165 25.53 -5.90 -31.98
N ASP A 166 25.57 -4.75 -32.65
CA ASP A 166 25.80 -3.45 -32.02
C ASP A 166 24.46 -2.94 -31.49
N ALA A 167 24.38 -2.66 -30.20
CA ALA A 167 23.19 -2.10 -29.58
C ALA A 167 23.61 -0.86 -28.79
N ASP A 168 23.52 0.29 -29.47
CA ASP A 168 23.79 1.59 -28.89
C ASP A 168 22.60 1.98 -28.00
N LEU A 169 22.81 1.99 -26.67
CA LEU A 169 21.78 2.28 -25.68
C LEU A 169 22.05 3.63 -25.03
N ALA A 170 21.78 4.72 -25.73
CA ALA A 170 21.73 6.06 -25.16
C ALA A 170 20.49 6.19 -24.26
N LEU A 171 20.63 5.83 -22.97
CA LEU A 171 19.67 6.15 -21.92
C LEU A 171 19.86 7.60 -21.48
N ALA A 172 19.14 8.52 -22.13
CA ALA A 172 18.87 9.82 -21.54
C ALA A 172 18.04 9.60 -20.28
N THR A 173 18.66 9.95 -19.16
CA THR A 173 18.07 10.33 -17.88
C THR A 173 16.79 11.15 -18.06
N PHE A 174 15.77 10.95 -17.24
CA PHE A 174 15.02 11.99 -16.52
C PHE A 174 13.84 11.38 -15.73
N PHE A 175 13.81 11.70 -14.43
CA PHE A 175 12.78 11.56 -13.37
C PHE A 175 12.23 10.16 -13.01
#